data_AF-A0A136WH94-F1
#
_entry.id   AF-A0A136WH94-F1
#
_cell.length_a   1.000
_cell.length_b   1.000
_cell.length_c   1.000
_cell.angle_alpha   90.00
_cell.angle_beta   90.00
_cell.angle_gamma   90.00
#
_symmetry.space_group_name_H-M   'P 1'
#
loop_
_entity.id
_entity.type
_entity.pdbx_description
1 polymer ?
#
loop_
_entity_poly.entity_id
_entity_poly.type
_entity_poly.pdbx_seq_one_letter_code
_entity_poly.pdbx_strand_id
1 'polypeptide(L)'
;MAANKRIPNYKKMYPSANDEVIKVLKQGARKAIYQEYDLKCETFIVDEAQEKVYFVPSREDSLERLMESGVQFCDEGATVEELAIEEVMIEKLLVNFKFLTLEELELINALFYEEKSEREYAERLGVYHNAVHKRKKRIIKKLKYLMTK
;
A
#
# COMPACT_ATOMS: atom_id res chain seq x y z
N MET A 1 -20.39 7.67 30.23
CA MET A 1 -20.75 9.08 30.47
C MET A 1 -21.21 9.70 29.16
N ALA A 2 -22.41 10.29 29.10
CA ALA A 2 -22.91 10.92 27.89
C ALA A 2 -22.16 12.23 27.63
N ALA A 3 -21.04 12.16 26.91
CA ALA A 3 -20.38 13.36 26.41
C ALA A 3 -21.38 14.13 25.55
N ASN A 4 -21.48 15.45 25.75
CA ASN A 4 -22.40 16.30 25.02
C ASN A 4 -22.14 16.16 23.50
N LYS A 5 -23.04 15.46 22.81
CA LYS A 5 -22.96 15.08 21.38
C LYS A 5 -23.08 16.26 20.41
N ARG A 6 -23.08 17.49 20.95
CA ARG A 6 -23.34 18.72 20.21
C ARG A 6 -22.04 19.51 20.12
N ILE A 7 -21.78 20.04 18.93
CA ILE A 7 -20.65 20.95 18.71
C ILE A 7 -20.80 22.13 19.68
N PRO A 8 -19.78 22.43 20.51
CA PRO A 8 -19.82 23.57 21.42
C PRO A 8 -20.09 24.88 20.69
N ASN A 9 -20.79 25.80 21.35
CA ASN A 9 -21.03 27.12 20.77
C ASN A 9 -19.80 28.02 20.91
N TYR A 10 -18.86 27.85 19.98
CA TYR A 10 -17.58 28.58 19.97
C TYR A 10 -17.72 30.10 19.88
N LYS A 11 -18.79 30.61 19.26
CA LYS A 11 -19.04 32.06 19.17
C LYS A 11 -19.39 32.69 20.52
N LYS A 12 -20.07 31.93 21.40
CA LYS A 12 -20.35 32.35 22.77
C LYS A 12 -19.11 32.20 23.67
N MET A 13 -18.30 31.17 23.44
CA MET A 13 -17.09 30.91 24.24
C MET A 13 -15.95 31.87 23.92
N TYR A 14 -15.81 32.27 22.66
CA TYR A 14 -14.76 33.16 22.19
C TYR A 14 -15.36 34.32 21.38
N PRO A 15 -15.99 35.32 22.04
CA PRO A 15 -16.65 36.43 21.36
C PRO A 15 -15.68 37.31 20.55
N SER A 16 -14.41 37.38 20.97
CA SER A 16 -13.36 38.18 20.32
C SER A 16 -12.66 37.44 19.17
N ALA A 17 -12.99 36.17 18.91
CA ALA A 17 -12.35 35.38 17.88
C ALA A 17 -12.94 35.71 16.49
N ASN A 18 -12.07 35.74 15.48
CA ASN A 18 -12.49 35.93 14.10
C ASN A 18 -13.37 34.75 13.62
N ASP A 19 -14.28 35.01 12.70
CA ASP A 19 -15.23 34.01 12.18
C ASP A 19 -14.51 32.82 11.51
N GLU A 20 -13.33 33.05 10.91
CA GLU A 20 -12.48 31.99 10.34
C GLU A 20 -11.99 31.02 11.41
N VAL A 21 -11.57 31.53 12.56
CA VAL A 21 -11.12 30.71 13.70
C VAL A 21 -12.29 29.89 14.25
N ILE A 22 -13.47 30.52 14.38
CA ILE A 22 -14.70 29.84 14.82
C ILE A 22 -15.08 28.70 13.86
N LYS A 23 -14.92 28.91 12.54
CA LYS A 23 -15.20 27.88 11.52
C LYS A 23 -14.27 26.67 11.68
N VAL A 24 -12.97 26.90 11.84
CA VAL A 24 -11.99 25.84 12.04
C VAL A 24 -12.28 25.06 13.33
N LEU A 25 -12.61 25.75 14.43
CA LEU A 25 -12.97 25.09 15.69
C LEU A 25 -14.20 24.17 15.55
N LYS A 26 -15.22 24.61 14.82
CA LYS A 26 -16.41 23.78 14.53
C LYS A 26 -16.05 22.54 13.70
N GLN A 27 -15.20 22.69 12.69
CA GLN A 27 -14.72 21.56 11.88
C GLN A 27 -13.94 20.55 12.72
N GLY A 28 -13.03 21.04 13.58
CA GLY A 28 -12.26 20.20 14.51
C GLY A 28 -13.15 19.43 15.47
N ALA A 29 -14.10 20.09 16.13
CA ALA A 29 -15.05 19.41 17.01
C ALA A 29 -15.91 18.38 16.29
N ARG A 30 -16.39 18.69 15.07
CA ARG A 30 -17.16 17.71 14.30
C ARG A 30 -16.32 16.47 13.96
N LYS A 31 -15.06 16.66 13.59
CA LYS A 31 -14.12 15.58 13.31
C LYS A 31 -13.84 14.73 14.56
N ALA A 32 -13.65 15.38 15.72
CA ALA A 32 -13.45 14.68 16.99
C ALA A 32 -14.66 13.82 17.35
N ILE A 33 -15.88 14.38 17.27
CA ILE A 33 -17.12 13.63 17.50
C ILE A 33 -17.25 12.45 16.53
N TYR A 34 -16.89 12.65 15.26
CA TYR A 34 -16.95 11.58 14.27
C TYR A 34 -16.04 10.40 14.63
N GLN A 35 -14.79 10.68 15.02
CA GLN A 35 -13.80 9.68 15.37
C GLN A 35 -14.09 9.00 16.72
N GLU A 36 -14.54 9.76 17.71
CA GLU A 36 -14.79 9.22 19.04
C GLU A 36 -16.09 8.41 19.12
N TYR A 37 -17.09 8.75 18.30
CA TYR A 37 -18.45 8.24 18.45
C TYR A 37 -19.06 7.73 17.16
N ASP A 38 -19.20 8.58 16.13
CA ASP A 38 -20.01 8.22 14.95
C ASP A 38 -19.50 6.98 14.22
N LEU A 39 -18.18 6.76 14.20
CA LEU A 39 -17.58 5.54 13.63
C LEU A 39 -17.93 4.27 14.41
N LYS A 40 -18.15 4.39 15.72
CA LYS A 40 -18.31 3.26 16.66
C LYS A 40 -19.78 2.90 16.92
N CYS A 41 -20.72 3.69 16.41
CA CYS A 41 -22.13 3.54 16.70
C CYS A 41 -22.92 3.19 15.45
N GLU A 42 -23.86 2.26 15.61
CA GLU A 42 -24.86 1.96 14.61
C GLU A 42 -25.89 3.10 14.54
N THR A 43 -26.37 3.42 13.34
CA THR A 43 -27.38 4.47 13.15
C THR A 43 -28.56 3.96 12.35
N PHE A 44 -29.75 4.42 12.71
CA PHE A 44 -30.98 4.14 11.97
C PHE A 44 -31.43 5.43 11.29
N ILE A 45 -31.56 5.39 9.97
CA ILE A 45 -32.07 6.51 9.18
C ILE A 45 -33.52 6.18 8.82
N VAL A 46 -34.45 6.96 9.35
CA VAL A 46 -35.87 6.85 9.03
C VAL A 46 -36.19 7.79 7.88
N ASP A 47 -36.65 7.24 6.76
CA ASP A 47 -37.19 8.02 5.64
C ASP A 47 -38.72 8.03 5.75
N GLU A 48 -39.25 9.12 6.32
CA GLU A 48 -40.68 9.33 6.55
C GLU A 48 -41.48 9.38 5.24
N ALA A 49 -40.86 9.77 4.11
CA ALA A 49 -41.55 9.88 2.82
C ALA A 49 -41.76 8.51 2.14
N GLN A 50 -40.89 7.54 2.44
CA GLN A 50 -40.94 6.20 1.86
C GLN A 50 -41.39 5.12 2.86
N GLU A 51 -41.69 5.51 4.12
CA GLU A 51 -41.94 4.60 5.25
C GLU A 51 -40.87 3.50 5.39
N LYS A 52 -39.59 3.85 5.16
CA LYS A 52 -38.46 2.90 5.24
C LYS A 52 -37.47 3.29 6.31
N VAL A 53 -36.92 2.27 6.98
CA VAL A 53 -35.84 2.42 7.96
C VAL A 53 -34.59 1.75 7.41
N TYR A 54 -33.51 2.51 7.30
CA TYR A 54 -32.19 2.02 6.89
C TYR A 54 -31.32 1.82 8.12
N PHE A 55 -30.80 0.59 8.29
CA PHE A 55 -29.79 0.28 9.29
C PHE A 55 -28.39 0.53 8.71
N VAL A 56 -27.62 1.36 9.39
CA VAL A 56 -26.21 1.63 9.06
C VAL A 56 -25.35 1.06 10.18
N PRO A 57 -24.59 -0.02 9.93
CA PRO A 57 -23.73 -0.63 10.95
C PRO A 57 -22.57 0.32 11.31
N SER A 58 -21.96 0.08 12.47
CA SER A 58 -20.72 0.78 12.87
C SER A 58 -19.59 0.47 11.89
N ARG A 59 -18.67 1.43 11.74
CA ARG A 59 -17.47 1.27 10.90
C ARG A 59 -16.26 0.77 11.69
N GLU A 60 -16.30 0.92 13.01
CA GLU A 60 -15.32 0.36 13.94
C GLU A 60 -15.95 -0.79 14.74
N ASP A 61 -15.12 -1.78 15.05
CA ASP A 61 -15.44 -2.87 15.98
C ASP A 61 -14.28 -3.04 16.98
N SER A 62 -14.56 -3.65 18.12
CA SER A 62 -13.53 -3.86 19.15
C SER A 62 -12.58 -5.00 18.75
N LEU A 63 -11.27 -4.81 18.97
CA LEU A 63 -10.27 -5.84 18.71
C LEU A 63 -10.57 -7.16 19.43
N GLU A 64 -11.00 -7.10 20.70
CA GLU A 64 -11.33 -8.27 21.51
C GLU A 64 -12.47 -9.10 20.90
N ARG A 65 -13.57 -8.46 20.47
CA ARG A 65 -14.66 -9.12 19.75
C ARG A 65 -14.21 -9.71 18.41
N LEU A 66 -13.32 -9.03 17.68
CA LEU A 66 -12.77 -9.54 16.41
C LEU A 66 -11.92 -10.80 16.65
N MET A 67 -11.14 -10.83 17.73
CA MET A 67 -10.36 -12.01 18.14
C MET A 67 -11.28 -13.17 18.57
N GLU A 68 -12.31 -12.90 19.38
CA GLU A 68 -13.28 -13.92 19.82
C GLU A 68 -14.08 -14.51 18.65
N SER A 69 -14.43 -13.69 17.66
CA SER A 69 -15.11 -14.12 16.43
C SER A 69 -14.18 -14.81 15.43
N GLY A 70 -12.88 -14.90 15.73
CA GLY A 70 -11.90 -15.56 14.89
C GLY A 70 -11.63 -14.85 13.56
N VAL A 71 -11.84 -13.53 13.50
CA VAL A 71 -11.54 -12.74 12.31
C VAL A 71 -10.02 -12.73 12.11
N GLN A 72 -9.58 -13.33 11.00
CA GLN A 72 -8.17 -13.34 10.60
C GLN A 72 -7.90 -12.19 9.63
N PHE A 73 -6.84 -11.43 9.89
CA PHE A 73 -6.32 -10.43 8.96
C PHE A 73 -5.23 -11.07 8.09
N CYS A 74 -5.09 -10.60 6.85
CA CYS A 74 -3.98 -11.03 6.01
C CYS A 74 -2.67 -10.60 6.68
N ASP A 75 -1.77 -11.56 6.86
CA ASP A 75 -0.37 -11.25 7.15
C ASP A 75 0.24 -10.64 5.88
N GLU A 76 0.86 -9.46 6.00
CA GLU A 76 1.57 -8.82 4.90
C GLU A 76 2.95 -9.46 4.67
N GLY A 77 3.41 -10.30 5.60
CA GLY A 77 4.66 -11.04 5.50
C GLY A 77 4.61 -12.23 4.54
N ALA A 78 5.75 -12.54 3.93
CA ALA A 78 5.88 -13.72 3.09
C ALA A 78 5.75 -15.00 3.93
N THR A 79 4.99 -15.99 3.45
CA THR A 79 4.85 -17.26 4.17
C THR A 79 6.14 -18.09 4.10
N VAL A 80 6.27 -19.09 4.96
CA VAL A 80 7.42 -20.02 4.93
C VAL A 80 7.50 -20.72 3.57
N GLU A 81 6.36 -21.06 2.98
CA GLU A 81 6.29 -21.65 1.64
C GLU A 81 6.78 -20.66 0.56
N GLU A 82 6.40 -19.39 0.64
CA GLU A 82 6.85 -18.37 -0.31
C GLU A 82 8.37 -18.14 -0.23
N LEU A 83 8.93 -18.07 0.97
CA LEU A 83 10.38 -17.97 1.18
C LEU A 83 11.13 -19.18 0.62
N ALA A 84 10.61 -20.40 0.86
CA ALA A 84 11.21 -21.62 0.32
C ALA A 84 11.14 -21.66 -1.22
N ILE A 85 10.04 -21.19 -1.82
CA ILE A 85 9.90 -21.08 -3.27
C ILE A 85 10.91 -20.07 -3.82
N GLU A 86 11.07 -18.91 -3.17
CA GLU A 86 12.02 -17.87 -3.58
C GLU A 86 13.46 -18.40 -3.56
N GLU A 87 13.86 -19.08 -2.49
CA GLU A 87 15.20 -19.65 -2.35
C GLU A 87 15.50 -20.65 -3.48
N VAL A 88 14.57 -21.57 -3.76
CA VAL A 88 14.69 -22.53 -4.88
C VAL A 88 14.76 -21.81 -6.24
N MET A 89 14.01 -20.72 -6.42
CA MET A 89 14.06 -19.94 -7.66
C MET A 89 15.41 -19.24 -7.84
N ILE A 90 15.98 -18.68 -6.77
CA ILE A 90 17.29 -18.04 -6.77
C ILE A 90 18.37 -19.07 -7.12
N GLU A 91 18.37 -20.23 -6.47
CA GLU A 91 19.34 -21.29 -6.76
C GLU A 91 19.31 -21.72 -8.23
N LYS A 92 18.11 -21.94 -8.79
CA LYS A 92 17.94 -22.27 -10.21
C LYS A 92 18.48 -21.18 -11.12
N LEU A 93 18.23 -19.92 -10.79
CA LEU A 93 18.70 -18.78 -11.56
C LEU A 93 20.24 -18.67 -11.52
N LEU A 94 20.86 -18.88 -10.36
CA LEU A 94 22.32 -18.89 -10.19
C LEU A 94 23.00 -20.01 -10.98
N VAL A 95 22.41 -21.21 -11.03
CA VAL A 95 22.91 -22.30 -11.88
C VAL A 95 22.86 -21.89 -13.35
N ASN A 96 21.81 -21.19 -13.77
CA ASN A 96 21.62 -20.78 -15.15
C ASN A 96 22.57 -19.68 -15.61
N PHE A 97 23.10 -18.87 -14.69
CA PHE A 97 24.12 -17.86 -14.99
C PHE A 97 25.40 -18.45 -15.58
N LYS A 98 25.71 -19.72 -15.28
CA LYS A 98 26.86 -20.44 -15.88
C LYS A 98 26.75 -20.61 -17.40
N PHE A 99 25.54 -20.51 -17.97
CA PHE A 99 25.30 -20.60 -19.41
C PHE A 99 25.28 -19.24 -20.11
N LEU A 100 25.42 -18.14 -19.36
CA LEU A 100 25.61 -16.81 -19.93
C LEU A 100 27.07 -16.62 -20.32
N THR A 101 27.27 -15.85 -21.38
CA THR A 101 28.62 -15.39 -21.75
C THR A 101 29.08 -14.30 -20.77
N LEU A 102 30.39 -14.03 -20.76
CA LEU A 102 30.97 -13.03 -19.86
C LEU A 102 30.37 -11.62 -20.11
N GLU A 103 30.19 -11.24 -21.38
CA GLU A 103 29.51 -9.97 -21.74
C GLU A 103 28.04 -9.91 -21.27
N GLU A 104 27.33 -11.04 -21.33
CA GLU A 104 25.93 -11.11 -20.86
C GLU A 104 25.86 -10.97 -19.33
N LEU A 105 26.79 -11.59 -18.60
CA LEU A 105 26.90 -11.47 -17.16
C LEU A 105 27.29 -10.06 -16.71
N GLU A 106 28.27 -9.44 -17.38
CA GLU A 106 28.65 -8.05 -17.10
C GLU A 106 27.47 -7.08 -17.25
N LEU A 107 26.64 -7.28 -18.28
CA LEU A 107 25.43 -6.48 -18.47
C LEU A 107 24.40 -6.71 -17.36
N ILE A 108 24.20 -7.94 -16.90
CA ILE A 108 23.32 -8.22 -15.74
C ILE A 108 23.87 -7.56 -14.48
N ASN A 109 25.15 -7.74 -14.20
CA ASN A 109 25.80 -7.18 -13.01
C ASN A 109 25.68 -5.67 -12.97
N ALA A 110 25.99 -5.00 -14.08
CA ALA A 110 25.87 -3.55 -14.18
C ALA A 110 24.44 -3.04 -13.93
N LEU A 111 23.43 -3.70 -14.49
CA LEU A 111 22.04 -3.23 -14.42
C LEU A 111 21.33 -3.59 -13.11
N PHE A 112 21.60 -4.76 -12.54
CA PHE A 112 20.81 -5.30 -11.42
C PHE A 112 21.54 -5.33 -10.08
N TYR A 113 22.88 -5.34 -10.08
CA TYR A 113 23.68 -5.35 -8.84
C TYR A 113 24.40 -4.02 -8.59
N GLU A 114 24.84 -3.34 -9.65
CA GLU A 114 25.49 -2.02 -9.56
C GLU A 114 24.52 -0.85 -9.81
N GLU A 115 23.23 -1.15 -10.04
CA GLU A 115 22.13 -0.19 -10.25
C GLU A 115 22.37 0.84 -11.37
N LYS A 116 23.21 0.52 -12.37
CA LYS A 116 23.45 1.43 -13.50
C LYS A 116 22.24 1.43 -14.42
N SER A 117 21.91 2.60 -14.94
CA SER A 117 20.93 2.72 -16.01
C SER A 117 21.46 2.15 -17.32
N GLU A 118 20.55 1.73 -18.20
CA GLU A 118 20.90 1.29 -19.56
C GLU A 118 21.61 2.40 -20.36
N ARG A 119 21.37 3.67 -20.03
CA ARG A 119 22.02 4.83 -20.66
C ARG A 119 23.47 4.96 -20.22
N GLU A 120 23.74 4.94 -18.92
CA GLU A 120 25.10 5.02 -18.37
C GLU A 120 25.97 3.84 -18.83
N TYR A 121 25.39 2.64 -18.87
CA TYR A 121 26.10 1.47 -19.39
C TYR A 121 26.36 1.57 -20.90
N ALA A 122 25.43 2.14 -21.67
CA ALA A 122 25.61 2.38 -23.11
C ALA A 122 26.68 3.44 -23.40
N GLU A 123 26.71 4.52 -22.62
CA GLU A 123 27.72 5.58 -22.70
C GLU A 123 29.13 5.02 -22.44
N ARG A 124 29.29 4.18 -21.41
CA ARG A 124 30.55 3.47 -21.13
C ARG A 124 31.03 2.64 -22.31
N LEU A 125 30.12 1.98 -23.02
CA LEU A 125 30.43 1.13 -24.17
C LEU A 125 30.53 1.90 -25.50
N GLY A 126 30.20 3.20 -25.52
CA GLY A 126 30.15 3.99 -26.75
C GLY A 126 29.05 3.53 -27.73
N VAL A 127 27.99 2.89 -27.22
CA VAL A 127 26.88 2.39 -28.05
C VAL A 127 25.59 3.16 -27.75
N TYR A 128 24.62 3.06 -28.66
CA TYR A 128 23.30 3.64 -28.42
C TYR A 128 22.50 2.78 -27.43
N HIS A 129 21.75 3.42 -26.51
CA HIS A 129 21.00 2.71 -25.46
C HIS A 129 20.05 1.61 -25.96
N ASN A 130 19.42 1.77 -27.14
CA ASN A 130 18.58 0.70 -27.73
C ASN A 130 19.35 -0.61 -28.00
N ALA A 131 20.67 -0.54 -28.24
CA ALA A 131 21.49 -1.75 -28.40
C ALA A 131 21.58 -2.51 -27.06
N VAL A 132 21.79 -1.80 -25.95
CA VAL A 132 21.81 -2.37 -24.59
C VAL A 132 20.44 -2.96 -24.24
N HIS A 133 19.35 -2.23 -24.51
CA HIS A 133 17.98 -2.73 -24.30
C HIS A 133 17.71 -4.05 -25.04
N LYS A 134 18.11 -4.12 -26.32
CA LYS A 134 17.97 -5.35 -27.13
C LYS A 134 18.78 -6.50 -26.56
N ARG A 135 20.01 -6.25 -26.10
CA ARG A 135 20.88 -7.25 -25.43
C ARG A 135 20.23 -7.74 -24.13
N LYS A 136 19.82 -6.84 -23.24
CA LYS A 136 19.11 -7.14 -21.99
C LYS A 136 17.89 -8.03 -22.25
N LYS A 137 17.02 -7.66 -23.19
CA LYS A 137 15.83 -8.47 -23.55
C LYS A 137 16.20 -9.88 -24.02
N ARG A 138 17.26 -10.03 -24.81
CA ARG A 138 17.74 -11.34 -25.27
C ARG A 138 18.21 -12.20 -24.11
N ILE A 139 18.97 -11.62 -23.19
CA ILE A 139 19.48 -12.31 -21.98
C ILE A 139 18.33 -12.77 -21.10
N ILE A 140 17.37 -11.89 -20.81
CA ILE A 140 16.19 -12.24 -20.00
C ILE A 140 15.38 -13.37 -20.67
N LYS A 141 15.21 -13.32 -22.00
CA LYS A 141 14.51 -14.40 -22.73
C LYS A 141 15.28 -15.73 -22.64
N LYS A 142 16.61 -15.70 -22.71
CA LYS A 142 17.49 -16.86 -22.57
C LYS A 142 17.38 -17.45 -21.16
N LEU A 143 17.47 -16.63 -20.11
CA LEU A 143 17.30 -17.06 -18.72
C LEU A 143 15.91 -17.66 -18.48
N LYS A 144 14.84 -17.04 -19.00
CA LYS A 144 13.48 -17.56 -18.89
C LYS A 144 13.36 -18.96 -19.51
N TYR A 145 13.94 -19.18 -20.70
CA TYR A 145 13.95 -20.49 -21.33
C TYR A 145 14.71 -21.54 -20.51
N LEU A 146 15.84 -21.15 -19.90
CA LEU A 146 16.63 -22.03 -19.03
C LEU A 146 15.91 -22.38 -17.72
N MET A 147 15.11 -21.45 -17.16
CA MET A 147 14.34 -21.71 -15.93
C MET A 147 13.10 -22.59 -16.16
N THR A 148 12.56 -22.60 -17.37
CA THR A 148 11.42 -23.47 -17.74
C THR A 148 11.82 -24.90 -18.12
N LYS A 149 13.13 -25.17 -18.22
CA LYS A 149 13.68 -26.45 -18.64
C LYS A 149 14.06 -27.29 -17.43
#